data_AF-A0A9J6AJA9-F1
#
_entry.id   AF-A0A9J6AJA9-F1
#
_cell.length_a   1.000
_cell.length_b   1.000
_cell.length_c   1.000
_cell.angle_alpha   90.00
_cell.angle_beta   90.00
_cell.angle_gamma   90.00
#
_symmetry.space_group_name_H-M   'P 1'
#
loop_
_entity.id
_entity.type
_entity.pdbx_description
1 polymer ?
#
loop_
_entity_poly.entity_id
_entity_poly.type
_entity_poly.pdbx_seq_one_letter_code
_entity_poly.pdbx_strand_id
1 'polypeptide(L)'
;MKKRKHETLFLGIFQIILHTLLFRRRKRPIHRFLTLASALFGAILFFILFFSPPIHQHHLINPISFINGTGFHMNLQQQHVFRVPMGGGSLSGDVWISKQSKFYHGCSDSSNNFPTAEVNTHPNRYLMIATSGGLNQQRTGIVDAVVAAHILNAILVVPKLDQKSYWKDSSNFSEIFDVDWFISRISKDIKIIRDLPRIGDKIITPYTTRVPRKCNAKCYQTRILPILKKKHAVQLTKFDYRLSNRLTTDMQKLRCRVNYHALKFTDPITEMGRKLVERIRMKSKHFVALHLRFEPDMLAFSGCYYGGGDKERKELGKIRKRWKTLHARNPDKERRNGKCPLTPEEIGLMLRALGFGNDVHIYVASGEIYGGEETLAPLKALFPNFYSKDTIASKEELAPFSSFSSRMAALDFMVCDESDVFVSNNNGNMARMLAGRRRYFDHKPTIRPNTKKLNNLLLRRNNMTWEEFASQIRTSQIGFMGEPMEVKPGRGEFHENPTACICADSEMDTGAATISARRDMGEVTDGQVGEEEQEWSDTEYTENELEIQ
;
A
#
# COMPACT_ATOMS: atom_id res chain seq x y z
N MET A 1 70.06 48.06 40.50
CA MET A 1 70.73 47.66 39.24
C MET A 1 69.83 47.92 38.02
N LYS A 2 69.79 49.19 37.59
CA LYS A 2 69.06 49.70 36.41
C LYS A 2 70.14 50.02 35.35
N LYS A 3 70.42 49.10 34.41
CA LYS A 3 71.14 49.37 33.13
C LYS A 3 71.33 48.18 32.18
N ARG A 4 70.83 46.96 32.47
CA ARG A 4 71.04 45.77 31.62
C ARG A 4 69.80 45.18 30.92
N LYS A 5 68.63 45.84 31.02
CA LYS A 5 67.37 45.38 30.38
C LYS A 5 66.99 46.10 29.07
N HIS A 6 67.71 47.17 28.70
CA HIS A 6 67.37 47.96 27.51
C HIS A 6 68.09 47.53 26.23
N GLU A 7 69.23 46.84 26.33
CA GLU A 7 69.97 46.36 25.14
C GLU A 7 69.43 45.03 24.59
N THR A 8 68.81 44.19 25.43
CA THR A 8 68.19 42.93 25.01
C THR A 8 66.81 43.09 24.36
N LEU A 9 66.13 44.23 24.59
CA LEU A 9 64.85 44.54 23.96
C LEU A 9 65.02 45.06 22.52
N PHE A 10 66.12 45.75 22.23
CA PHE A 10 66.38 46.34 20.92
C PHE A 10 66.80 45.30 19.86
N LEU A 11 67.54 44.26 20.25
CA LEU A 11 67.89 43.15 19.34
C LEU A 11 66.68 42.31 18.92
N GLY A 12 65.71 42.09 19.83
CA GLY A 12 64.51 41.30 19.56
C GLY A 12 63.54 41.94 18.57
N ILE A 13 63.40 43.27 18.61
CA ILE A 13 62.48 44.01 17.71
C ILE A 13 63.04 44.03 16.27
N PHE A 14 64.36 44.12 16.11
CA PHE A 14 64.99 44.15 14.78
C PHE A 14 64.86 42.79 14.05
N GLN A 15 64.94 41.67 14.78
CA GLN A 15 64.74 40.32 14.23
C GLN A 15 63.30 40.09 13.74
N ILE A 16 62.30 40.61 14.47
CA ILE A 16 60.88 40.47 14.10
C ILE A 16 60.55 41.31 12.85
N ILE A 17 61.09 42.52 12.73
CA ILE A 17 60.87 43.38 11.56
C ILE A 17 61.51 42.78 10.30
N LEU A 18 62.71 42.20 10.41
CA LEU A 18 63.40 41.55 9.28
C LEU A 18 62.66 40.30 8.79
N HIS A 19 62.14 39.47 9.71
CA HIS A 19 61.31 38.30 9.36
C HIS A 19 60.00 38.70 8.68
N THR A 20 59.36 39.79 9.14
CA THR A 20 58.09 40.26 8.58
C THR A 20 58.26 40.87 7.20
N LEU A 21 59.37 41.58 6.94
CA LEU A 21 59.69 42.15 5.63
C LEU A 21 60.09 41.09 4.59
N LEU A 22 60.84 40.04 5.00
CA LEU A 22 61.16 38.91 4.13
C LEU A 22 59.93 38.06 3.78
N PHE A 23 58.98 37.90 4.72
CA PHE A 23 57.73 37.20 4.48
C PHE A 23 56.77 37.98 3.55
N ARG A 24 56.76 39.32 3.63
CA ARG A 24 55.95 40.19 2.74
C ARG A 24 56.48 40.27 1.31
N ARG A 25 57.79 40.09 1.07
CA ARG A 25 58.35 40.10 -0.30
C ARG A 25 58.14 38.78 -1.07
N ARG A 26 57.94 37.64 -0.40
CA ARG A 26 57.70 36.34 -1.06
C ARG A 26 56.26 36.07 -1.53
N LYS A 27 55.24 36.81 -1.05
CA LYS A 27 53.82 36.57 -1.40
C LYS A 27 53.26 37.39 -2.58
N ARG A 28 54.01 38.36 -3.12
CA ARG A 28 53.52 39.20 -4.24
C ARG A 28 53.49 38.54 -5.63
N PRO A 29 54.34 37.56 -6.01
CA PRO A 29 54.24 36.93 -7.33
C PRO A 29 53.09 35.89 -7.40
N ILE A 30 52.81 35.20 -6.30
CA ILE A 30 51.84 34.09 -6.24
C ILE A 30 50.40 34.61 -6.37
N HIS A 31 50.10 35.77 -5.77
CA HIS A 31 48.74 36.32 -5.82
C HIS A 31 48.34 36.82 -7.22
N ARG A 32 49.31 37.30 -8.03
CA ARG A 32 49.06 37.73 -9.43
C ARG A 32 48.81 36.55 -10.37
N PHE A 33 49.49 35.42 -10.17
CA PHE A 33 49.27 34.21 -10.95
C PHE A 33 47.90 33.56 -10.64
N LEU A 34 47.49 33.52 -9.38
CA LEU A 34 46.17 33.01 -8.98
C LEU A 34 45.01 33.86 -9.51
N THR A 35 45.16 35.19 -9.55
CA THR A 35 44.12 36.07 -10.14
C THR A 35 44.01 35.92 -11.65
N LEU A 36 45.12 35.69 -12.36
CA LEU A 36 45.10 35.48 -13.80
C LEU A 36 44.49 34.11 -14.17
N ALA A 37 44.85 33.07 -13.42
CA ALA A 37 44.30 31.71 -13.60
C ALA A 37 42.80 31.66 -13.30
N SER A 38 42.32 32.38 -12.29
CA SER A 38 40.89 32.52 -11.98
C SER A 38 40.12 33.23 -13.09
N ALA A 39 40.70 34.25 -13.72
CA ALA A 39 40.07 34.98 -14.81
C ALA A 39 40.00 34.12 -16.09
N LEU A 40 41.05 33.35 -16.38
CA LEU A 40 41.08 32.41 -17.51
C LEU A 40 40.09 31.25 -17.33
N PHE A 41 40.00 30.66 -16.14
CA PHE A 41 39.00 29.62 -15.85
C PHE A 41 37.56 30.18 -15.91
N GLY A 42 37.35 31.40 -15.42
CA GLY A 42 36.06 32.08 -15.51
C GLY A 42 35.63 32.33 -16.97
N ALA A 43 36.56 32.78 -17.83
CA ALA A 43 36.30 33.02 -19.24
C ALA A 43 36.00 31.72 -20.02
N ILE A 44 36.70 30.62 -19.71
CA ILE A 44 36.44 29.30 -20.31
C ILE A 44 35.06 28.77 -19.89
N LEU A 45 34.69 28.90 -18.61
CA LEU A 45 33.35 28.50 -18.14
C LEU A 45 32.24 29.34 -18.80
N PHE A 46 32.48 30.64 -19.00
CA PHE A 46 31.53 31.53 -19.66
C PHE A 46 31.34 31.19 -21.15
N PHE A 47 32.42 30.80 -21.84
CA PHE A 47 32.37 30.34 -23.23
C PHE A 47 31.63 29.00 -23.38
N ILE A 48 31.84 28.06 -22.44
CA ILE A 48 31.12 26.77 -22.44
C ILE A 48 29.63 26.99 -22.17
N LEU A 49 29.24 27.97 -21.34
CA LEU A 49 27.84 28.29 -21.05
C LEU A 49 27.13 29.02 -22.20
N PHE A 50 27.84 29.83 -23.00
CA PHE A 50 27.24 30.58 -24.12
C PHE A 50 27.18 29.81 -25.44
N PHE A 51 28.06 28.83 -25.66
CA PHE A 51 28.10 28.04 -26.90
C PHE A 51 27.62 26.60 -26.75
N SER A 52 27.16 26.19 -25.55
CA SER A 52 26.39 24.94 -25.44
C SER A 52 25.01 25.17 -26.05
N PRO A 53 24.62 24.45 -27.14
CA PRO A 53 23.25 24.48 -27.59
C PRO A 53 22.34 24.05 -26.43
N PRO A 54 21.15 24.65 -26.27
CA PRO A 54 20.25 24.26 -25.20
C PRO A 54 19.98 22.76 -25.32
N ILE A 55 20.35 22.00 -24.30
CA ILE A 55 19.87 20.63 -24.13
C ILE A 55 18.39 20.77 -23.75
N HIS A 56 17.56 21.00 -24.76
CA HIS A 56 16.15 20.70 -24.69
C HIS A 56 16.03 19.18 -24.67
N GLN A 57 16.07 18.59 -23.47
CA GLN A 57 15.36 17.35 -23.24
C GLN A 57 13.87 17.67 -23.30
N HIS A 58 13.35 17.78 -24.53
CA HIS A 58 11.94 17.53 -24.77
C HIS A 58 11.72 16.05 -24.42
N HIS A 59 11.19 15.79 -23.22
CA HIS A 59 10.34 14.62 -23.05
C HIS A 59 9.09 14.88 -23.90
N LEU A 60 9.20 14.57 -25.19
CA LEU A 60 8.05 14.27 -26.01
C LEU A 60 7.31 13.15 -25.29
N ILE A 61 6.11 13.47 -24.78
CA ILE A 61 5.07 12.47 -24.60
C ILE A 61 4.88 11.90 -26.00
N ASN A 62 5.56 10.79 -26.31
CA ASN A 62 5.34 10.12 -27.58
C ASN A 62 3.86 9.73 -27.61
N PRO A 63 3.07 10.19 -28.59
CA PRO A 63 1.67 9.80 -28.67
C PRO A 63 1.61 8.27 -28.73
N ILE A 64 0.80 7.67 -27.86
CA ILE A 64 0.51 6.23 -27.91
C ILE A 64 -0.04 5.95 -29.31
N SER A 65 0.69 5.15 -30.08
CA SER A 65 0.31 4.82 -31.45
C SER A 65 -0.43 3.49 -31.47
N PHE A 66 -1.61 3.47 -32.11
CA PHE A 66 -2.52 2.33 -32.18
C PHE A 66 -2.53 1.72 -33.59
N ILE A 67 -2.85 0.41 -33.70
CA ILE A 67 -3.01 -0.31 -34.99
C ILE A 67 -4.46 -0.74 -35.18
N ASN A 68 -5.04 -0.39 -36.34
CA ASN A 68 -6.32 -0.93 -36.83
C ASN A 68 -6.09 -2.29 -37.51
N GLY A 69 -6.90 -3.29 -37.15
CA GLY A 69 -6.84 -4.63 -37.73
C GLY A 69 -7.47 -4.71 -39.13
N THR A 70 -6.85 -4.08 -40.14
CA THR A 70 -7.07 -4.38 -41.56
C THR A 70 -5.79 -3.98 -42.32
N GLY A 71 -5.11 -4.96 -42.91
CA GLY A 71 -3.73 -4.81 -43.39
C GLY A 71 -3.56 -3.89 -44.60
N PHE A 72 -2.36 -3.34 -44.73
CA PHE A 72 -1.69 -3.08 -46.02
C PHE A 72 -0.17 -3.08 -45.80
N HIS A 73 0.52 -3.82 -46.67
CA HIS A 73 1.97 -4.00 -46.68
C HIS A 73 2.63 -2.78 -47.35
N MET A 74 3.49 -2.05 -46.65
CA MET A 74 4.49 -1.18 -47.29
C MET A 74 5.81 -1.22 -46.52
N ASN A 75 6.87 -1.60 -47.24
CA ASN A 75 8.25 -1.53 -46.80
C ASN A 75 8.70 -0.08 -46.69
N LEU A 76 9.07 0.39 -45.49
CA LEU A 76 9.96 1.53 -45.28
C LEU A 76 10.51 1.50 -43.84
N GLN A 77 11.83 1.32 -43.74
CA GLN A 77 12.71 1.46 -42.56
C GLN A 77 12.12 1.07 -41.19
N GLN A 78 12.55 -0.10 -40.71
CA GLN A 78 12.19 -0.68 -39.42
C GLN A 78 12.73 0.17 -38.24
N GLN A 79 12.12 1.32 -37.97
CA GLN A 79 12.05 1.82 -36.61
C GLN A 79 11.20 0.82 -35.82
N HIS A 80 11.74 0.27 -34.74
CA HIS A 80 11.00 -0.54 -33.79
C HIS A 80 9.96 0.34 -33.09
N VAL A 81 8.83 0.63 -33.75
CA VAL A 81 7.78 1.48 -33.18
C VAL A 81 6.98 0.66 -32.19
N PHE A 82 7.05 1.05 -30.91
CA PHE A 82 6.22 0.50 -29.85
C PHE A 82 4.76 0.93 -30.07
N ARG A 83 3.97 0.08 -30.77
CA ARG A 83 2.54 0.32 -31.06
C ARG A 83 1.66 -0.62 -30.25
N VAL A 84 0.71 -0.06 -29.53
CA VAL A 84 -0.22 -0.84 -28.70
C VAL A 84 -1.41 -1.28 -29.56
N PRO A 85 -1.67 -2.59 -29.74
CA PRO A 85 -2.85 -3.07 -30.45
C PRO A 85 -4.13 -2.64 -29.74
N MET A 86 -5.21 -2.38 -30.48
CA MET A 86 -6.51 -2.01 -29.91
C MET A 86 -7.36 -3.20 -29.46
N GLY A 87 -7.22 -4.36 -30.09
CA GLY A 87 -7.85 -5.59 -29.63
C GLY A 87 -7.14 -6.20 -28.43
N GLY A 88 -7.86 -6.99 -27.64
CA GLY A 88 -7.26 -7.94 -26.71
C GLY A 88 -6.46 -8.98 -27.50
N GLY A 89 -5.25 -9.31 -27.05
CA GLY A 89 -4.47 -10.36 -27.70
C GLY A 89 -5.20 -11.71 -27.62
N SER A 90 -5.11 -12.53 -28.67
CA SER A 90 -5.63 -13.92 -28.66
C SER A 90 -4.83 -14.75 -27.64
N LEU A 91 -5.29 -14.77 -26.39
CA LEU A 91 -4.73 -15.61 -25.33
C LEU A 91 -5.42 -16.98 -25.33
N SER A 92 -4.66 -18.04 -25.03
CA SER A 92 -5.21 -19.39 -24.84
C SER A 92 -5.97 -19.59 -23.51
N GLY A 93 -6.16 -18.52 -22.74
CA GLY A 93 -6.82 -18.53 -21.44
C GLY A 93 -7.72 -17.31 -21.25
N ASP A 94 -8.82 -17.51 -20.53
CA ASP A 94 -9.79 -16.48 -20.19
C ASP A 94 -9.23 -15.57 -19.10
N VAL A 95 -9.03 -14.28 -19.41
CA VAL A 95 -8.50 -13.27 -18.45
C VAL A 95 -9.52 -12.91 -17.36
N TRP A 96 -10.78 -13.30 -17.53
CA TRP A 96 -11.88 -12.99 -16.63
C TRP A 96 -12.11 -14.05 -15.54
N ILE A 97 -11.55 -15.25 -15.70
CA ILE A 97 -11.82 -16.41 -14.83
C ILE A 97 -10.54 -17.21 -14.60
N SER A 98 -10.22 -17.55 -13.34
CA SER A 98 -9.21 -18.59 -13.08
C SER A 98 -9.83 -19.99 -13.15
N LYS A 99 -9.16 -20.88 -13.89
CA LYS A 99 -9.57 -22.28 -14.02
C LYS A 99 -9.45 -23.06 -12.70
N GLN A 100 -8.64 -22.57 -11.76
CA GLN A 100 -8.41 -23.23 -10.48
C GLN A 100 -9.40 -22.77 -9.40
N SER A 101 -9.98 -21.58 -9.53
CA SER A 101 -10.86 -20.98 -8.52
C SER A 101 -11.97 -21.89 -8.04
N LYS A 102 -12.56 -22.67 -8.94
CA LYS A 102 -13.68 -23.58 -8.64
C LYS A 102 -13.35 -24.70 -7.64
N PHE A 103 -12.06 -24.97 -7.38
CA PHE A 103 -11.62 -26.02 -6.47
C PHE A 103 -11.34 -25.49 -5.06
N TYR A 104 -11.56 -24.20 -4.81
CA TYR A 104 -11.24 -23.56 -3.55
C TYR A 104 -12.42 -22.73 -3.05
N HIS A 105 -12.70 -22.84 -1.75
CA HIS A 105 -13.80 -22.14 -1.12
C HIS A 105 -13.43 -21.65 0.29
N GLY A 106 -14.16 -20.66 0.78
CA GLY A 106 -14.00 -20.13 2.12
C GLY A 106 -14.48 -21.11 3.20
N CYS A 107 -13.63 -21.42 4.17
CA CYS A 107 -13.94 -22.33 5.27
C CYS A 107 -13.50 -21.73 6.62
N SER A 108 -14.43 -21.09 7.34
CA SER A 108 -14.11 -20.35 8.56
C SER A 108 -14.73 -20.93 9.83
N ASP A 109 -15.31 -22.12 9.77
CA ASP A 109 -15.94 -22.74 10.94
C ASP A 109 -14.91 -23.15 11.98
N SER A 110 -15.22 -22.83 13.24
CA SER A 110 -14.40 -23.19 14.39
C SER A 110 -14.38 -24.70 14.62
N SER A 111 -13.27 -25.22 15.14
CA SER A 111 -13.23 -26.59 15.64
C SER A 111 -14.19 -26.78 16.83
N ASN A 112 -14.60 -28.02 17.08
CA ASN A 112 -15.49 -28.38 18.20
C ASN A 112 -14.92 -28.01 19.58
N ASN A 113 -13.59 -27.88 19.69
CA ASN A 113 -12.88 -27.58 20.93
C ASN A 113 -12.59 -26.08 21.08
N PHE A 114 -13.00 -25.25 20.11
CA PHE A 114 -12.79 -23.81 20.21
C PHE A 114 -13.70 -23.23 21.31
N PRO A 115 -13.16 -22.55 22.32
CA PRO A 115 -13.95 -22.06 23.44
C PRO A 115 -15.04 -21.09 23.00
N THR A 116 -16.28 -21.34 23.43
CA THR A 116 -17.39 -20.42 23.17
C THR A 116 -17.27 -19.14 23.99
N ALA A 117 -18.03 -18.12 23.63
CA ALA A 117 -18.09 -16.85 24.36
C ALA A 117 -18.45 -17.06 25.84
N GLU A 118 -19.34 -17.99 26.18
CA GLU A 118 -19.76 -18.27 27.56
C GLU A 118 -18.62 -18.80 28.41
N VAL A 119 -17.81 -19.70 27.84
CA VAL A 119 -16.64 -20.30 28.51
C VAL A 119 -15.48 -19.30 28.55
N ASN A 120 -15.27 -18.55 27.47
CA ASN A 120 -14.10 -17.72 27.27
C ASN A 120 -14.32 -16.22 27.60
N THR A 121 -15.29 -15.90 28.45
CA THR A 121 -15.56 -14.51 28.88
C THR A 121 -15.52 -14.38 30.40
N HIS A 122 -14.68 -13.47 30.90
CA HIS A 122 -14.76 -13.03 32.29
C HIS A 122 -15.66 -11.78 32.40
N PRO A 123 -16.65 -11.76 33.31
CA PRO A 123 -17.70 -10.72 33.33
C PRO A 123 -17.19 -9.31 33.69
N ASN A 124 -16.01 -9.18 34.31
CA ASN A 124 -15.46 -7.90 34.76
C ASN A 124 -14.18 -7.49 34.01
N ARG A 125 -14.04 -7.92 32.74
CA ARG A 125 -12.92 -7.56 31.87
C ARG A 125 -13.47 -6.95 30.59
N TYR A 126 -13.25 -5.65 30.40
CA TYR A 126 -13.72 -4.87 29.26
C TYR A 126 -12.52 -4.38 28.44
N LEU A 127 -12.42 -4.85 27.21
CA LEU A 127 -11.45 -4.38 26.24
C LEU A 127 -12.13 -3.34 25.35
N MET A 128 -11.54 -2.16 25.28
CA MET A 128 -11.88 -1.14 24.30
C MET A 128 -10.70 -0.96 23.36
N ILE A 129 -10.98 -0.64 22.09
CA ILE A 129 -9.94 -0.27 21.14
C ILE A 129 -10.32 1.04 20.44
N ALA A 130 -9.30 1.84 20.14
CA ALA A 130 -9.38 2.97 19.23
C ALA A 130 -8.48 2.67 18.04
N THR A 131 -9.09 2.47 16.87
CA THR A 131 -8.39 2.16 15.61
C THR A 131 -7.51 3.33 15.16
N SER A 132 -6.73 3.12 14.12
CA SER A 132 -5.92 4.14 13.46
C SER A 132 -5.90 3.97 11.95
N GLY A 133 -5.72 5.08 11.24
CA GLY A 133 -5.56 5.11 9.79
C GLY A 133 -6.88 5.09 9.02
N GLY A 134 -6.81 4.80 7.72
CA GLY A 134 -7.97 4.83 6.83
C GLY A 134 -8.86 3.59 6.98
N LEU A 135 -10.04 3.59 6.35
CA LEU A 135 -11.06 2.53 6.45
C LEU A 135 -10.47 1.10 6.52
N ASN A 136 -9.61 0.74 5.56
CA ASN A 136 -9.08 -0.63 5.46
C ASN A 136 -8.06 -0.96 6.56
N GLN A 137 -7.35 0.02 7.13
CA GLN A 137 -6.52 -0.18 8.34
C GLN A 137 -7.40 -0.33 9.58
N GLN A 138 -8.49 0.45 9.66
CA GLN A 138 -9.46 0.31 10.74
C GLN A 138 -10.13 -1.07 10.71
N ARG A 139 -10.48 -1.60 9.53
CA ARG A 139 -10.97 -2.98 9.36
C ARG A 139 -9.98 -4.01 9.93
N THR A 140 -8.70 -3.91 9.59
CA THR A 140 -7.63 -4.74 10.18
C THR A 140 -7.63 -4.65 11.71
N GLY A 141 -7.68 -3.44 12.26
CA GLY A 141 -7.72 -3.19 13.70
C GLY A 141 -8.94 -3.84 14.39
N ILE A 142 -10.12 -3.73 13.79
CA ILE A 142 -11.36 -4.31 14.33
C ILE A 142 -11.28 -5.85 14.33
N VAL A 143 -10.81 -6.45 13.24
CA VAL A 143 -10.61 -7.90 13.12
C VAL A 143 -9.65 -8.41 14.20
N ASP A 144 -8.52 -7.73 14.38
CA ASP A 144 -7.54 -8.06 15.41
C ASP A 144 -8.08 -7.87 16.83
N ALA A 145 -8.97 -6.89 17.04
CA ALA A 145 -9.52 -6.59 18.35
C ALA A 145 -10.42 -7.71 18.89
N VAL A 146 -11.20 -8.35 18.01
CA VAL A 146 -12.03 -9.51 18.38
C VAL A 146 -11.16 -10.67 18.86
N VAL A 147 -10.08 -10.96 18.14
CA VAL A 147 -9.14 -12.03 18.54
C VAL A 147 -8.37 -11.66 19.81
N ALA A 148 -7.96 -10.39 19.95
CA ALA A 148 -7.32 -9.92 21.17
C ALA A 148 -8.24 -10.02 22.39
N ALA A 149 -9.53 -9.72 22.24
CA ALA A 149 -10.53 -9.90 23.30
C ALA A 149 -10.65 -11.39 23.70
N HIS A 150 -10.69 -12.29 22.70
CA HIS A 150 -10.71 -13.73 22.94
C HIS A 150 -9.43 -14.21 23.68
N ILE A 151 -8.24 -13.72 23.32
CA ILE A 151 -6.96 -14.05 24.00
C ILE A 151 -6.94 -13.58 25.47
N LEU A 152 -7.65 -12.50 25.78
CA LEU A 152 -7.69 -11.88 27.10
C LEU A 152 -8.89 -12.36 27.96
N ASN A 153 -9.74 -13.22 27.38
CA ASN A 153 -11.01 -13.67 27.93
C ASN A 153 -11.88 -12.47 28.36
N ALA A 154 -11.97 -11.46 27.49
CA ALA A 154 -12.54 -10.16 27.77
C ALA A 154 -13.79 -9.89 26.92
N ILE A 155 -14.70 -9.10 27.46
CA ILE A 155 -15.81 -8.51 26.72
C ILE A 155 -15.25 -7.38 25.85
N LEU A 156 -15.49 -7.43 24.55
CA LEU A 156 -15.14 -6.35 23.65
C LEU A 156 -16.23 -5.27 23.70
N VAL A 157 -15.84 -4.02 23.90
CA VAL A 157 -16.73 -2.88 23.66
C VAL A 157 -16.62 -2.50 22.19
N VAL A 158 -17.74 -2.15 21.55
CA VAL A 158 -17.78 -1.73 20.14
C VAL A 158 -16.63 -0.75 19.85
N PRO A 159 -15.77 -1.05 18.85
CA PRO A 159 -14.59 -0.25 18.55
C PRO A 159 -14.86 1.23 18.32
N LYS A 160 -13.95 2.08 18.79
CA LYS A 160 -13.93 3.50 18.41
C LYS A 160 -13.11 3.66 17.14
N LEU A 161 -13.71 4.30 16.14
CA LEU A 161 -13.05 4.60 14.87
C LEU A 161 -12.10 5.79 15.01
N ASP A 162 -11.15 5.88 14.09
CA ASP A 162 -10.22 6.99 14.05
C ASP A 162 -10.86 8.21 13.39
N GLN A 163 -10.98 9.29 14.15
CA GLN A 163 -11.56 10.56 13.71
C GLN A 163 -10.56 11.71 13.65
N LYS A 164 -9.31 11.47 14.06
CA LYS A 164 -8.32 12.53 14.32
C LYS A 164 -7.08 12.44 13.42
N SER A 165 -6.91 11.35 12.68
CA SER A 165 -5.78 11.15 11.77
C SER A 165 -5.89 11.93 10.46
N TYR A 166 -4.94 11.64 9.55
CA TYR A 166 -4.82 12.22 8.21
C TYR A 166 -6.13 12.24 7.42
N TRP A 167 -6.98 11.21 7.57
CA TRP A 167 -8.21 11.04 6.81
C TRP A 167 -9.36 11.94 7.24
N LYS A 168 -9.27 12.55 8.44
CA LYS A 168 -10.23 13.53 9.01
C LYS A 168 -11.70 13.14 8.89
N ASP A 169 -12.00 11.84 8.95
CA ASP A 169 -13.37 11.33 8.86
C ASP A 169 -14.01 11.31 10.25
N SER A 170 -15.12 12.01 10.46
CA SER A 170 -15.79 12.08 11.76
C SER A 170 -16.78 10.93 12.02
N SER A 171 -16.85 9.93 11.14
CA SER A 171 -17.78 8.81 11.29
C SER A 171 -17.46 7.95 12.53
N ASN A 172 -18.50 7.46 13.18
CA ASN A 172 -18.45 6.45 14.22
C ASN A 172 -18.64 5.06 13.62
N PHE A 173 -18.42 4.02 14.45
CA PHE A 173 -18.57 2.63 14.03
C PHE A 173 -19.95 2.36 13.42
N SER A 174 -21.02 2.82 14.08
CA SER A 174 -22.40 2.60 13.66
C SER A 174 -22.80 3.31 12.37
N GLU A 175 -22.00 4.27 11.90
CA GLU A 175 -22.28 4.99 10.65
C GLU A 175 -21.64 4.30 9.44
N ILE A 176 -20.63 3.45 9.68
CA ILE A 176 -19.93 2.69 8.63
C ILE A 176 -20.33 1.22 8.66
N PHE A 177 -20.42 0.61 9.84
CA PHE A 177 -20.70 -0.81 10.03
C PHE A 177 -21.99 -1.02 10.82
N ASP A 178 -22.71 -2.07 10.46
CA ASP A 178 -23.93 -2.51 11.15
C ASP A 178 -23.56 -3.14 12.51
N VAL A 179 -23.88 -2.43 13.61
CA VAL A 179 -23.51 -2.84 14.98
C VAL A 179 -24.27 -4.07 15.43
N ASP A 180 -25.58 -4.15 15.14
CA ASP A 180 -26.42 -5.28 15.55
C ASP A 180 -26.00 -6.55 14.82
N TRP A 181 -25.72 -6.43 13.53
CA TRP A 181 -25.16 -7.51 12.74
C TRP A 181 -23.78 -7.95 13.28
N PHE A 182 -22.90 -6.99 13.56
CA PHE A 182 -21.56 -7.29 14.10
C PHE A 182 -21.62 -8.06 15.43
N ILE A 183 -22.45 -7.60 16.37
CA ILE A 183 -22.62 -8.25 17.68
C ILE A 183 -23.25 -9.64 17.52
N SER A 184 -24.34 -9.75 16.77
CA SER A 184 -25.06 -11.02 16.61
C SER A 184 -24.23 -12.08 15.86
N ARG A 185 -23.44 -11.67 14.86
CA ARG A 185 -22.67 -12.62 14.05
C ARG A 185 -21.49 -13.24 14.80
N ILE A 186 -20.94 -12.56 15.80
CA ILE A 186 -19.77 -12.99 16.57
C ILE A 186 -20.13 -13.43 18.01
N SER A 187 -21.41 -13.41 18.37
CA SER A 187 -21.87 -13.68 19.74
C SER A 187 -21.46 -15.05 20.29
N LYS A 188 -21.28 -16.05 19.42
CA LYS A 188 -20.82 -17.40 19.79
C LYS A 188 -19.33 -17.46 20.13
N ASP A 189 -18.53 -16.53 19.59
CA ASP A 189 -17.06 -16.53 19.69
C ASP A 189 -16.55 -15.64 20.82
N ILE A 190 -17.13 -14.45 20.99
CA ILE A 190 -16.86 -13.53 22.09
C ILE A 190 -18.11 -12.72 22.47
N LYS A 191 -18.14 -12.22 23.70
CA LYS A 191 -19.16 -11.25 24.11
C LYS A 191 -18.78 -9.84 23.66
N ILE A 192 -19.70 -9.16 22.98
CA ILE A 192 -19.55 -7.76 22.54
C ILE A 192 -20.67 -6.92 23.16
N ILE A 193 -20.33 -5.74 23.68
CA ILE A 193 -21.29 -4.75 24.21
C ILE A 193 -21.09 -3.40 23.53
N ARG A 194 -22.16 -2.59 23.46
CA ARG A 194 -22.12 -1.26 22.83
C ARG A 194 -21.28 -0.27 23.62
N ASP A 195 -21.53 -0.19 24.91
CA ASP A 195 -20.91 0.76 25.82
C ASP A 195 -20.47 0.07 27.10
N LEU A 196 -19.53 0.69 27.82
CA LEU A 196 -19.15 0.23 29.16
C LEU A 196 -20.36 0.29 30.10
N PRO A 197 -20.54 -0.72 30.97
CA PRO A 197 -21.63 -0.70 31.93
C PRO A 197 -21.46 0.45 32.93
N ARG A 198 -22.60 0.97 33.40
CA ARG A 198 -22.65 1.95 34.50
C ARG A 198 -22.65 1.21 35.83
N ILE A 199 -21.86 1.67 36.79
CA ILE A 199 -21.90 1.20 38.18
C ILE A 199 -22.47 2.34 39.01
N GLY A 200 -23.77 2.24 39.36
CA GLY A 200 -24.55 3.37 39.87
C GLY A 200 -24.60 4.50 38.83
N ASP A 201 -24.32 5.74 39.27
CA ASP A 201 -24.30 6.92 38.39
C ASP A 201 -22.95 7.16 37.67
N LYS A 202 -21.94 6.31 37.91
CA LYS A 202 -20.58 6.51 37.37
C LYS A 202 -20.29 5.57 36.20
N ILE A 203 -19.84 6.16 35.09
CA ILE A 203 -19.26 5.43 33.96
C ILE A 203 -17.85 4.95 34.36
N ILE A 204 -17.54 3.69 34.07
CA ILE A 204 -16.19 3.14 34.28
C ILE A 204 -15.20 3.89 33.38
N THR A 205 -14.19 4.52 33.97
CA THR A 205 -13.12 5.19 33.20
C THR A 205 -12.08 4.15 32.74
N PRO A 206 -11.90 3.93 31.43
CA PRO A 206 -10.94 2.94 30.95
C PRO A 206 -9.49 3.42 31.12
N TYR A 207 -8.60 2.51 31.51
CA TYR A 207 -7.17 2.78 31.51
C TYR A 207 -6.64 2.75 30.07
N THR A 208 -6.06 3.85 29.60
CA THR A 208 -5.58 3.97 28.23
C THR A 208 -4.12 3.55 28.11
N THR A 209 -3.81 2.68 27.14
CA THR A 209 -2.43 2.26 26.83
C THR A 209 -2.27 1.87 25.36
N ARG A 210 -1.07 1.39 24.99
CA ARG A 210 -0.73 0.91 23.64
C ARG A 210 -0.07 -0.46 23.71
N VAL A 211 -0.25 -1.23 22.64
CA VAL A 211 0.40 -2.53 22.44
C VAL A 211 1.46 -2.40 21.33
N PRO A 212 2.62 -3.07 21.44
CA PRO A 212 3.59 -3.14 20.34
C PRO A 212 2.95 -3.68 19.04
N ARG A 213 3.48 -3.30 17.87
CA ARG A 213 3.05 -3.90 16.59
C ARG A 213 3.35 -5.40 16.58
N LYS A 214 2.56 -6.19 15.86
CA LYS A 214 2.71 -7.65 15.71
C LYS A 214 2.87 -8.40 17.06
N CYS A 215 2.17 -7.97 18.13
CA CYS A 215 2.17 -8.62 19.45
C CYS A 215 1.44 -9.97 19.37
N ASN A 216 2.07 -11.06 19.83
CA ASN A 216 1.46 -12.40 19.85
C ASN A 216 0.61 -12.63 21.12
N ALA A 217 -0.07 -13.78 21.22
CA ALA A 217 -0.93 -14.09 22.36
C ALA A 217 -0.21 -13.97 23.72
N LYS A 218 1.02 -14.49 23.82
CA LYS A 218 1.82 -14.37 25.05
C LYS A 218 2.12 -12.92 25.40
N CYS A 219 2.43 -12.09 24.42
CA CYS A 219 2.65 -10.65 24.61
C CYS A 219 1.39 -9.94 25.16
N TYR A 220 0.19 -10.25 24.66
CA TYR A 220 -1.07 -9.74 25.22
C TYR A 220 -1.30 -10.22 26.65
N GLN A 221 -1.09 -11.51 26.92
CA GLN A 221 -1.25 -12.11 28.25
C GLN A 221 -0.26 -11.56 29.27
N THR A 222 0.98 -11.27 28.87
CA THR A 222 1.99 -10.74 29.79
C THR A 222 1.82 -9.23 30.02
N ARG A 223 1.44 -8.47 28.99
CA ARG A 223 1.43 -6.99 29.06
C ARG A 223 0.06 -6.41 29.39
N ILE A 224 -1.02 -6.95 28.83
CA ILE A 224 -2.35 -6.35 28.90
C ILE A 224 -3.23 -7.04 29.94
N LEU A 225 -3.20 -8.38 30.01
CA LEU A 225 -4.04 -9.11 30.98
C LEU A 225 -3.84 -8.68 32.44
N PRO A 226 -2.61 -8.40 32.95
CA PRO A 226 -2.44 -7.93 34.33
C PRO A 226 -3.08 -6.56 34.57
N ILE A 227 -2.98 -5.66 33.58
CA ILE A 227 -3.61 -4.34 33.62
C ILE A 227 -5.12 -4.50 33.62
N LEU A 228 -5.65 -5.36 32.75
CA LEU A 228 -7.08 -5.62 32.63
C LEU A 228 -7.67 -6.23 33.90
N LYS A 229 -6.94 -7.15 34.57
CA LYS A 229 -7.33 -7.71 35.87
C LYS A 229 -7.38 -6.64 36.97
N LYS A 230 -6.45 -5.66 36.95
CA LYS A 230 -6.38 -4.60 37.96
C LYS A 230 -7.35 -3.44 37.71
N LYS A 231 -7.59 -3.09 36.45
CA LYS A 231 -8.33 -1.89 36.05
C LYS A 231 -9.74 -2.18 35.54
N HIS A 232 -10.07 -3.44 35.27
CA HIS A 232 -11.32 -3.94 34.70
C HIS A 232 -11.66 -3.43 33.28
N ALA A 233 -11.39 -2.17 32.95
CA ALA A 233 -11.54 -1.60 31.63
C ALA A 233 -10.20 -1.05 31.10
N VAL A 234 -9.81 -1.48 29.89
CA VAL A 234 -8.58 -1.02 29.22
C VAL A 234 -8.91 -0.57 27.80
N GLN A 235 -8.46 0.63 27.42
CA GLN A 235 -8.54 1.13 26.05
C GLN A 235 -7.17 1.06 25.38
N LEU A 236 -7.07 0.28 24.31
CA LEU A 236 -5.88 0.21 23.46
C LEU A 236 -5.99 1.23 22.32
N THR A 237 -5.05 2.16 22.26
CA THR A 237 -5.04 3.22 21.24
C THR A 237 -4.10 2.92 20.09
N LYS A 238 -4.34 3.56 18.93
CA LYS A 238 -3.59 3.36 17.69
C LYS A 238 -3.57 1.89 17.29
N PHE A 239 -4.74 1.27 17.35
CA PHE A 239 -4.91 -0.16 17.17
C PHE A 239 -5.06 -0.52 15.70
N ASP A 240 -3.93 -0.58 15.00
CA ASP A 240 -3.75 -1.14 13.66
C ASP A 240 -2.55 -2.09 13.66
N TYR A 241 -2.68 -3.27 13.04
CA TYR A 241 -1.60 -4.27 12.94
C TYR A 241 -0.93 -4.62 14.29
N ARG A 242 -1.72 -4.65 15.36
CA ARG A 242 -1.23 -4.90 16.73
C ARG A 242 -1.19 -6.37 17.08
N LEU A 243 -1.87 -7.24 16.33
CA LEU A 243 -1.83 -8.67 16.55
C LEU A 243 -0.91 -9.37 15.55
N SER A 244 -0.06 -10.25 16.05
CA SER A 244 0.82 -11.09 15.21
C SER A 244 0.02 -12.05 14.33
N ASN A 245 0.58 -12.44 13.18
CA ASN A 245 0.05 -13.55 12.37
C ASN A 245 0.39 -14.93 12.96
N ARG A 246 1.22 -15.01 14.02
CA ARG A 246 1.50 -16.24 14.76
C ARG A 246 0.33 -16.60 15.68
N LEU A 247 -0.74 -17.13 15.09
CA LEU A 247 -1.98 -17.54 15.75
C LEU A 247 -2.31 -19.01 15.40
N THR A 248 -3.08 -19.67 16.25
CA THR A 248 -3.63 -20.99 15.94
C THR A 248 -4.64 -20.92 14.80
N THR A 249 -4.90 -22.04 14.13
CA THR A 249 -5.86 -22.11 13.01
C THR A 249 -7.23 -21.57 13.39
N ASP A 250 -7.78 -21.94 14.55
CA ASP A 250 -9.09 -21.46 14.98
C ASP A 250 -9.12 -19.94 15.22
N MET A 251 -8.02 -19.34 15.70
CA MET A 251 -7.91 -17.89 15.87
C MET A 251 -7.82 -17.16 14.53
N GLN A 252 -7.16 -17.75 13.53
CA GLN A 252 -7.18 -17.21 12.17
C GLN A 252 -8.57 -17.35 11.53
N LYS A 253 -9.27 -18.48 11.77
CA LYS A 253 -10.65 -18.66 11.34
C LYS A 253 -11.60 -17.67 12.02
N LEU A 254 -11.37 -17.33 13.29
CA LEU A 254 -12.08 -16.23 13.96
C LEU A 254 -11.85 -14.90 13.24
N ARG A 255 -10.61 -14.58 12.84
CA ARG A 255 -10.37 -13.38 12.00
C ARG A 255 -11.19 -13.40 10.71
N CYS A 256 -11.34 -14.55 10.06
CA CYS A 256 -12.14 -14.68 8.84
C CYS A 256 -13.64 -14.51 9.08
N ARG A 257 -14.19 -15.12 10.14
CA ARG A 257 -15.59 -14.89 10.55
C ARG A 257 -15.86 -13.41 10.77
N VAL A 258 -14.95 -12.72 11.45
CA VAL A 258 -15.09 -11.28 11.67
C VAL A 258 -15.01 -10.49 10.37
N ASN A 259 -13.93 -10.68 9.61
CA ASN A 259 -13.62 -9.85 8.44
C ASN A 259 -14.63 -10.01 7.29
N TYR A 260 -15.07 -11.25 7.04
CA TYR A 260 -15.87 -11.58 5.85
C TYR A 260 -17.36 -11.69 6.15
N HIS A 261 -17.74 -12.04 7.38
CA HIS A 261 -19.14 -12.26 7.75
C HIS A 261 -19.71 -11.25 8.74
N ALA A 262 -18.92 -10.71 9.67
CA ALA A 262 -19.43 -9.81 10.71
C ALA A 262 -19.27 -8.32 10.40
N LEU A 263 -18.24 -7.93 9.63
CA LEU A 263 -18.03 -6.54 9.21
C LEU A 263 -18.83 -6.20 7.95
N LYS A 264 -20.15 -6.07 8.14
CA LYS A 264 -21.11 -5.59 7.14
C LYS A 264 -21.20 -4.06 7.20
N PHE A 265 -21.17 -3.40 6.03
CA PHE A 265 -21.44 -1.97 5.96
C PHE A 265 -22.90 -1.65 6.30
N THR A 266 -23.19 -0.42 6.71
CA THR A 266 -24.58 0.04 6.95
C THR A 266 -25.41 -0.01 5.66
N ASP A 267 -26.74 -0.09 5.82
CA ASP A 267 -27.65 -0.20 4.67
C ASP A 267 -27.54 0.98 3.68
N PRO A 268 -27.36 2.26 4.09
CA PRO A 268 -27.13 3.35 3.13
C PRO A 268 -25.90 3.15 2.25
N ILE A 269 -24.78 2.72 2.84
CA ILE A 269 -23.55 2.42 2.08
C ILE A 269 -23.78 1.22 1.16
N THR A 270 -24.39 0.15 1.71
CA THR A 270 -24.66 -1.08 0.96
C THR A 270 -25.55 -0.84 -0.25
N GLU A 271 -26.63 -0.09 -0.08
CA GLU A 271 -27.59 0.20 -1.14
C GLU A 271 -26.98 1.08 -2.24
N MET A 272 -26.23 2.12 -1.85
CA MET A 272 -25.52 2.96 -2.82
C MET A 272 -24.43 2.16 -3.55
N GLY A 273 -23.67 1.32 -2.86
CA GLY A 273 -22.67 0.45 -3.46
C GLY A 273 -23.27 -0.53 -4.47
N ARG A 274 -24.39 -1.18 -4.12
CA ARG A 274 -25.16 -2.05 -5.03
C ARG A 274 -25.60 -1.30 -6.27
N LYS A 275 -26.13 -0.08 -6.10
CA LYS A 275 -26.54 0.78 -7.21
C LYS A 275 -25.40 1.12 -8.17
N LEU A 276 -24.20 1.41 -7.66
CA LEU A 276 -23.01 1.63 -8.48
C LEU A 276 -22.63 0.38 -9.27
N VAL A 277 -22.62 -0.79 -8.63
CA VAL A 277 -22.34 -2.09 -9.26
C VAL A 277 -23.34 -2.38 -10.38
N GLU A 278 -24.63 -2.17 -10.14
CA GLU A 278 -25.67 -2.38 -11.15
C GLU A 278 -25.48 -1.46 -12.35
N ARG A 279 -25.14 -0.18 -12.10
CA ARG A 279 -24.92 0.78 -13.18
C ARG A 279 -23.75 0.44 -14.08
N ILE A 280 -22.64 -0.05 -13.53
CA ILE A 280 -21.53 -0.50 -14.38
C ILE A 280 -21.84 -1.82 -15.09
N ARG A 281 -22.57 -2.75 -14.44
CA ARG A 281 -23.02 -3.99 -15.08
C ARG A 281 -24.02 -3.76 -16.21
N MET A 282 -24.80 -2.68 -16.16
CA MET A 282 -25.63 -2.24 -17.30
C MET A 282 -24.81 -1.74 -18.49
N LYS A 283 -23.54 -1.36 -18.29
CA LYS A 283 -22.64 -0.96 -19.38
C LYS A 283 -21.93 -2.14 -20.02
N SER A 284 -21.58 -3.16 -19.23
CA SER A 284 -20.92 -4.37 -19.71
C SER A 284 -21.16 -5.56 -18.79
N LYS A 285 -21.26 -6.76 -19.38
CA LYS A 285 -21.34 -8.02 -18.64
C LYS A 285 -20.14 -8.21 -17.70
N HIS A 286 -18.95 -7.89 -18.20
CA HIS A 286 -17.69 -7.98 -17.45
C HIS A 286 -17.01 -6.62 -17.34
N PHE A 287 -16.44 -6.32 -16.18
CA PHE A 287 -15.67 -5.09 -15.98
C PHE A 287 -14.45 -5.31 -15.08
N VAL A 288 -13.45 -4.47 -15.29
CA VAL A 288 -12.26 -4.41 -14.45
C VAL A 288 -12.45 -3.30 -13.43
N ALA A 289 -12.20 -3.58 -12.16
CA ALA A 289 -12.07 -2.52 -11.14
C ALA A 289 -10.58 -2.30 -10.83
N LEU A 290 -10.10 -1.09 -11.13
CA LEU A 290 -8.75 -0.65 -10.87
C LEU A 290 -8.72 0.25 -9.62
N HIS A 291 -8.08 -0.23 -8.55
CA HIS A 291 -7.69 0.61 -7.43
C HIS A 291 -6.39 1.35 -7.76
N LEU A 292 -6.52 2.62 -8.10
CA LEU A 292 -5.44 3.49 -8.54
C LEU A 292 -4.96 4.38 -7.39
N ARG A 293 -4.03 3.87 -6.60
CA ARG A 293 -3.38 4.61 -5.51
C ARG A 293 -2.24 5.47 -6.07
N PHE A 294 -2.59 6.60 -6.70
CA PHE A 294 -1.66 7.56 -7.29
C PHE A 294 -1.86 8.99 -6.73
N GLU A 295 -2.27 9.08 -5.47
CA GLU A 295 -2.49 10.34 -4.76
C GLU A 295 -1.17 10.91 -4.18
N PRO A 296 -1.10 12.24 -3.96
CA PRO A 296 0.15 12.92 -3.61
C PRO A 296 0.86 12.36 -2.37
N ASP A 297 0.11 11.89 -1.36
CA ASP A 297 0.66 11.30 -0.15
C ASP A 297 1.38 9.98 -0.44
N MET A 298 0.77 9.09 -1.23
CA MET A 298 1.39 7.82 -1.62
C MET A 298 2.66 8.04 -2.43
N LEU A 299 2.65 9.00 -3.37
CA LEU A 299 3.84 9.31 -4.17
C LEU A 299 4.95 9.98 -3.35
N ALA A 300 4.56 10.81 -2.37
CA ALA A 300 5.50 11.36 -1.42
C ALA A 300 6.15 10.23 -0.60
N PHE A 301 5.36 9.28 -0.08
CA PHE A 301 5.83 8.22 0.82
C PHE A 301 6.67 7.17 0.10
N SER A 302 6.38 6.89 -1.18
CA SER A 302 7.18 5.95 -1.97
C SER A 302 8.61 6.43 -2.21
N GLY A 303 8.85 7.75 -2.11
CA GLY A 303 10.17 8.33 -2.38
C GLY A 303 10.57 8.31 -3.86
N CYS A 304 9.63 7.97 -4.75
CA CYS A 304 9.86 7.83 -6.17
C CYS A 304 9.86 9.18 -6.91
N TYR A 305 10.28 9.12 -8.17
CA TYR A 305 10.26 10.21 -9.13
C TYR A 305 9.53 9.76 -10.39
N TYR A 306 8.55 10.53 -10.83
CA TYR A 306 7.63 10.19 -11.91
C TYR A 306 7.81 11.05 -13.17
N GLY A 307 8.87 11.85 -13.23
CA GLY A 307 9.23 12.63 -14.42
C GLY A 307 8.65 14.05 -14.45
N GLY A 308 7.97 14.51 -13.40
CA GLY A 308 7.35 15.83 -13.31
C GLY A 308 8.31 16.99 -12.97
N GLY A 309 9.61 16.78 -13.12
CA GLY A 309 10.65 17.82 -12.96
C GLY A 309 10.72 18.44 -11.56
N ASP A 310 11.15 19.69 -11.50
CA ASP A 310 11.31 20.44 -10.25
C ASP A 310 9.98 20.70 -9.54
N LYS A 311 8.88 20.77 -10.30
CA LYS A 311 7.53 20.92 -9.76
C LYS A 311 7.19 19.72 -8.86
N GLU A 312 7.32 18.50 -9.38
CA GLU A 312 7.09 17.27 -8.62
C GLU A 312 7.99 17.18 -7.39
N ARG A 313 9.30 17.43 -7.57
CA ARG A 313 10.28 17.38 -6.48
C ARG A 313 9.92 18.34 -5.35
N LYS A 314 9.46 19.55 -5.68
CA LYS A 314 9.05 20.57 -4.71
C LYS A 314 7.74 20.21 -4.01
N GLU A 315 6.72 19.77 -4.75
CA GLU A 315 5.40 19.45 -4.22
C GLU A 315 5.43 18.21 -3.31
N LEU A 316 5.95 17.08 -3.81
CA LEU A 316 6.06 15.85 -3.02
C LEU A 316 7.09 16.00 -1.90
N GLY A 317 8.15 16.79 -2.13
CA GLY A 317 9.14 17.12 -1.11
C GLY A 317 8.55 17.90 0.08
N LYS A 318 7.58 18.79 -0.15
CA LYS A 318 6.85 19.48 0.93
C LYS A 318 6.05 18.50 1.78
N ILE A 319 5.40 17.51 1.17
CA ILE A 319 4.66 16.48 1.89
C ILE A 319 5.63 15.67 2.75
N ARG A 320 6.73 15.16 2.18
CA ARG A 320 7.76 14.39 2.92
C ARG A 320 8.25 15.13 4.17
N LYS A 321 8.51 16.44 4.08
CA LYS A 321 8.95 17.27 5.20
C LYS A 321 7.95 17.38 6.36
N ARG A 322 6.66 17.15 6.13
CA ARG A 322 5.64 17.14 7.19
C ARG A 322 5.76 15.89 8.08
N TRP A 323 6.42 14.84 7.59
CA TRP A 323 6.54 13.54 8.25
C TRP A 323 7.99 13.31 8.66
N LYS A 324 8.28 13.43 9.95
CA LYS A 324 9.67 13.35 10.47
C LYS A 324 10.39 12.03 10.12
N THR A 325 9.62 10.95 9.93
CA THR A 325 10.12 9.61 9.60
C THR A 325 10.38 9.41 8.10
N LEU A 326 9.90 10.30 7.23
CA LEU A 326 10.08 10.21 5.78
C LEU A 326 11.33 10.96 5.35
N HIS A 327 12.46 10.27 5.43
CA HIS A 327 13.74 10.78 4.93
C HIS A 327 13.82 10.77 3.40
N ALA A 328 14.70 11.60 2.85
CA ALA A 328 14.98 11.60 1.42
C ALA A 328 15.52 10.23 0.98
N ARG A 329 14.88 9.63 -0.02
CA ARG A 329 15.25 8.34 -0.60
C ARG A 329 15.85 8.53 -1.98
N ASN A 330 16.66 7.56 -2.41
CA ASN A 330 17.12 7.49 -3.79
C ASN A 330 15.96 6.96 -4.67
N PRO A 331 15.37 7.77 -5.58
CA PRO A 331 14.20 7.36 -6.35
C PRO A 331 14.45 6.14 -7.23
N ASP A 332 15.63 6.03 -7.83
CA ASP A 332 16.00 4.90 -8.69
C ASP A 332 16.15 3.60 -7.89
N LYS A 333 16.60 3.70 -6.64
CA LYS A 333 16.65 2.56 -5.71
C LYS A 333 15.24 2.10 -5.35
N GLU A 334 14.34 3.03 -5.01
CA GLU A 334 12.96 2.69 -4.66
C GLU A 334 12.21 2.07 -5.85
N ARG A 335 12.44 2.58 -7.07
CA ARG A 335 11.92 1.99 -8.31
C ARG A 335 12.48 0.59 -8.55
N ARG A 336 13.80 0.38 -8.49
CA ARG A 336 14.40 -0.96 -8.65
C ARG A 336 13.94 -1.97 -7.61
N ASN A 337 13.63 -1.51 -6.40
CA ASN A 337 13.12 -2.35 -5.32
C ASN A 337 11.61 -2.63 -5.43
N GLY A 338 10.93 -2.15 -6.47
CA GLY A 338 9.50 -2.39 -6.68
C GLY A 338 8.60 -1.57 -5.75
N LYS A 339 9.11 -0.52 -5.09
CA LYS A 339 8.35 0.26 -4.10
C LYS A 339 7.53 1.38 -4.71
N CYS A 340 7.77 1.72 -5.97
CA CYS A 340 7.00 2.75 -6.66
C CYS A 340 5.67 2.17 -7.18
N PRO A 341 4.52 2.77 -6.82
CA PRO A 341 3.28 2.60 -7.58
C PRO A 341 3.52 2.74 -9.08
N LEU A 342 2.85 1.91 -9.88
CA LEU A 342 2.79 2.12 -11.34
C LEU A 342 1.97 3.36 -11.66
N THR A 343 2.38 4.10 -12.69
CA THR A 343 1.60 5.23 -13.22
C THR A 343 0.33 4.75 -13.93
N PRO A 344 -0.66 5.63 -14.19
CA PRO A 344 -1.84 5.25 -14.99
C PRO A 344 -1.48 4.72 -16.39
N GLU A 345 -0.46 5.27 -17.05
CA GLU A 345 0.05 4.73 -18.32
C GLU A 345 0.61 3.32 -18.14
N GLU A 346 1.47 3.11 -17.14
CA GLU A 346 2.15 1.83 -16.92
C GLU A 346 1.18 0.70 -16.55
N ILE A 347 0.18 1.00 -15.72
CA ILE A 347 -0.86 0.01 -15.39
C ILE A 347 -1.74 -0.28 -16.60
N GLY A 348 -2.05 0.74 -17.41
CA GLY A 348 -2.76 0.56 -18.67
C GLY A 348 -2.00 -0.37 -19.60
N LEU A 349 -0.72 -0.09 -19.87
CA LEU A 349 0.15 -0.93 -20.71
C LEU A 349 0.24 -2.38 -20.19
N MET A 350 0.32 -2.57 -18.87
CA MET A 350 0.30 -3.89 -18.26
C MET A 350 -1.00 -4.64 -18.59
N LEU A 351 -2.17 -4.00 -18.44
CA LEU A 351 -3.46 -4.61 -18.75
C LEU A 351 -3.60 -4.95 -20.25
N ARG A 352 -3.19 -4.03 -21.13
CA ARG A 352 -3.13 -4.28 -22.58
C ARG A 352 -2.27 -5.52 -22.91
N ALA A 353 -1.10 -5.62 -22.29
CA ALA A 353 -0.17 -6.75 -22.46
C ALA A 353 -0.72 -8.07 -21.89
N LEU A 354 -1.52 -8.00 -20.84
CA LEU A 354 -2.25 -9.14 -20.25
C LEU A 354 -3.47 -9.56 -21.09
N GLY A 355 -3.82 -8.83 -22.15
CA GLY A 355 -4.86 -9.21 -23.11
C GLY A 355 -6.18 -8.45 -22.99
N PHE A 356 -6.28 -7.44 -22.12
CA PHE A 356 -7.47 -6.60 -22.05
C PHE A 356 -7.53 -5.64 -23.26
N GLY A 357 -8.61 -5.74 -24.05
CA GLY A 357 -8.89 -4.88 -25.21
C GLY A 357 -9.36 -3.47 -24.83
N ASN A 358 -9.52 -2.56 -25.81
CA ASN A 358 -9.92 -1.17 -25.53
C ASN A 358 -11.42 -1.04 -25.25
N ASP A 359 -12.18 -2.06 -25.64
CA ASP A 359 -13.59 -2.26 -25.36
C ASP A 359 -13.87 -2.54 -23.88
N VAL A 360 -12.86 -2.95 -23.11
CA VAL A 360 -12.99 -3.25 -21.68
C VAL A 360 -13.46 -2.04 -20.89
N HIS A 361 -14.52 -2.22 -20.10
CA HIS A 361 -15.02 -1.23 -19.16
C HIS A 361 -14.18 -1.27 -17.87
N ILE A 362 -13.59 -0.13 -17.51
CA ILE A 362 -12.79 0.02 -16.30
C ILE A 362 -13.50 0.95 -15.31
N TYR A 363 -13.75 0.46 -14.11
CA TYR A 363 -14.07 1.27 -12.94
C TYR A 363 -12.77 1.65 -12.23
N VAL A 364 -12.52 2.94 -11.99
CA VAL A 364 -11.37 3.42 -11.25
C VAL A 364 -11.79 3.88 -9.86
N ALA A 365 -11.28 3.17 -8.86
CA ALA A 365 -11.34 3.52 -7.45
C ALA A 365 -10.07 4.30 -7.07
N SER A 366 -10.20 5.59 -6.81
CA SER A 366 -9.09 6.45 -6.38
C SER A 366 -9.57 7.63 -5.55
N GLY A 367 -8.65 8.19 -4.76
CA GLY A 367 -8.75 9.57 -4.28
C GLY A 367 -8.31 10.58 -5.35
N GLU A 368 -7.79 11.72 -4.90
CA GLU A 368 -7.26 12.77 -5.77
C GLU A 368 -5.96 12.33 -6.45
N ILE A 369 -6.02 12.10 -7.76
CA ILE A 369 -4.86 11.69 -8.56
C ILE A 369 -3.88 12.85 -8.71
N TYR A 370 -2.60 12.61 -8.37
CA TYR A 370 -1.54 13.59 -8.60
C TYR A 370 -1.40 13.88 -10.10
N GLY A 371 -1.46 15.16 -10.48
CA GLY A 371 -1.45 15.60 -11.89
C GLY A 371 -2.82 15.53 -12.59
N GLY A 372 -3.86 15.04 -11.92
CA GLY A 372 -5.24 15.08 -12.39
C GLY A 372 -5.46 14.43 -13.76
N GLU A 373 -6.26 15.10 -14.60
CA GLU A 373 -6.67 14.60 -15.92
C GLU A 373 -5.50 14.35 -16.87
N GLU A 374 -4.45 15.17 -16.83
CA GLU A 374 -3.25 14.95 -17.66
C GLU A 374 -2.59 13.61 -17.36
N THR A 375 -2.54 13.23 -16.08
CA THR A 375 -1.94 11.97 -15.64
C THR A 375 -2.85 10.77 -15.94
N LEU A 376 -4.17 10.97 -16.01
CA LEU A 376 -5.14 9.94 -16.40
C LEU A 376 -5.29 9.76 -17.91
N ALA A 377 -4.94 10.77 -18.72
CA ALA A 377 -5.15 10.78 -20.16
C ALA A 377 -4.59 9.54 -20.89
N PRO A 378 -3.36 9.06 -20.60
CA PRO A 378 -2.83 7.84 -21.23
C PRO A 378 -3.68 6.59 -20.93
N LEU A 379 -4.16 6.46 -19.69
CA LEU A 379 -5.01 5.33 -19.30
C LEU A 379 -6.37 5.38 -20.01
N LYS A 380 -6.98 6.57 -20.09
CA LYS A 380 -8.24 6.78 -20.84
C LYS A 380 -8.09 6.54 -22.35
N ALA A 381 -6.92 6.85 -22.92
CA ALA A 381 -6.63 6.53 -24.31
C ALA A 381 -6.53 5.01 -24.56
N LEU A 382 -5.97 4.26 -23.61
CA LEU A 382 -5.87 2.80 -23.69
C LEU A 382 -7.21 2.09 -23.42
N PHE A 383 -8.07 2.70 -22.60
CA PHE A 383 -9.38 2.19 -22.17
C PHE A 383 -10.42 3.33 -22.15
N PRO A 384 -11.05 3.63 -23.29
CA PRO A 384 -12.03 4.72 -23.40
C PRO A 384 -13.30 4.51 -22.55
N ASN A 385 -13.66 3.26 -22.25
CA ASN A 385 -14.79 2.93 -21.38
C ASN A 385 -14.39 3.08 -19.89
N PHE A 386 -14.13 4.33 -19.49
CA PHE A 386 -13.59 4.69 -18.18
C PHE A 386 -14.67 5.26 -17.26
N TYR A 387 -14.80 4.69 -16.07
CA TYR A 387 -15.81 5.06 -15.09
C TYR A 387 -15.21 5.26 -13.69
N SER A 388 -15.86 6.08 -12.88
CA SER A 388 -15.65 6.19 -11.43
C SER A 388 -17.01 6.42 -10.77
N LYS A 389 -17.10 6.29 -9.44
CA LYS A 389 -18.32 6.66 -8.69
C LYS A 389 -18.90 8.01 -9.12
N ASP A 390 -18.05 9.00 -9.38
CA ASP A 390 -18.46 10.35 -9.78
C ASP A 390 -19.01 10.44 -11.22
N THR A 391 -18.71 9.48 -12.09
CA THR A 391 -19.24 9.44 -13.46
C THR A 391 -20.48 8.55 -13.60
N ILE A 392 -20.69 7.62 -12.67
CA ILE A 392 -21.85 6.71 -12.69
C ILE A 392 -22.88 6.99 -11.59
N ALA A 393 -22.68 8.01 -10.75
CA ALA A 393 -23.68 8.53 -9.82
C ALA A 393 -23.81 10.04 -9.93
N SER A 394 -24.98 10.55 -9.53
CA SER A 394 -25.19 12.00 -9.44
C SER A 394 -24.54 12.55 -8.18
N LYS A 395 -24.30 13.87 -8.16
CA LYS A 395 -23.74 14.55 -6.98
C LYS A 395 -24.69 14.44 -5.79
N GLU A 396 -25.99 14.48 -6.03
CA GLU A 396 -27.04 14.38 -5.02
C GLU A 396 -27.06 12.99 -4.37
N GLU A 397 -26.84 11.93 -5.16
CA GLU A 397 -26.75 10.56 -4.65
C GLU A 397 -25.51 10.34 -3.79
N LEU A 398 -24.39 11.00 -4.13
CA LEU A 398 -23.13 10.89 -3.39
C LEU A 398 -23.03 11.85 -2.20
N ALA A 399 -23.84 12.91 -2.16
CA ALA A 399 -23.80 13.95 -1.13
C ALA A 399 -23.84 13.40 0.32
N PRO A 400 -24.63 12.35 0.66
CA PRO A 400 -24.65 11.78 2.01
C PRO A 400 -23.31 11.14 2.46
N PHE A 401 -22.43 10.83 1.50
CA PHE A 401 -21.17 10.12 1.73
C PHE A 401 -19.95 11.02 1.50
N SER A 402 -20.05 12.04 0.65
CA SER A 402 -18.93 12.82 0.12
C SER A 402 -18.10 13.56 1.17
N SER A 403 -18.68 13.90 2.33
CA SER A 403 -17.95 14.51 3.44
C SER A 403 -17.14 13.52 4.29
N PHE A 404 -17.26 12.22 4.03
CA PHE A 404 -16.67 11.15 4.82
C PHE A 404 -15.80 10.24 3.94
N SER A 405 -14.48 10.41 4.03
CA SER A 405 -13.51 9.67 3.21
C SER A 405 -13.65 8.15 3.32
N SER A 406 -13.99 7.64 4.52
CA SER A 406 -14.22 6.23 4.77
C SER A 406 -15.52 5.72 4.15
N ARG A 407 -16.58 6.54 4.11
CA ARG A 407 -17.83 6.14 3.44
C ARG A 407 -17.66 6.10 1.93
N MET A 408 -16.96 7.09 1.35
CA MET A 408 -16.60 7.09 -0.07
C MET A 408 -15.71 5.89 -0.43
N ALA A 409 -14.71 5.58 0.40
CA ALA A 409 -13.87 4.40 0.21
C ALA A 409 -14.64 3.08 0.36
N ALA A 410 -15.70 3.05 1.17
CA ALA A 410 -16.56 1.87 1.29
C ALA A 410 -17.35 1.60 0.00
N LEU A 411 -17.84 2.65 -0.68
CA LEU A 411 -18.49 2.51 -1.99
C LEU A 411 -17.53 1.92 -3.03
N ASP A 412 -16.31 2.48 -3.12
CA ASP A 412 -15.26 1.95 -4.00
C ASP A 412 -14.91 0.50 -3.65
N PHE A 413 -14.83 0.16 -2.36
CA PHE A 413 -14.57 -1.20 -1.90
C PHE A 413 -15.62 -2.19 -2.41
N MET A 414 -16.90 -1.84 -2.35
CA MET A 414 -17.97 -2.69 -2.85
C MET A 414 -17.89 -2.90 -4.35
N VAL A 415 -17.66 -1.84 -5.14
CA VAL A 415 -17.54 -1.97 -6.59
C VAL A 415 -16.32 -2.81 -6.99
N CYS A 416 -15.20 -2.66 -6.28
CA CYS A 416 -14.01 -3.48 -6.50
C CYS A 416 -14.18 -4.94 -6.09
N ASP A 417 -14.94 -5.23 -5.04
CA ASP A 417 -15.22 -6.61 -4.59
C ASP A 417 -16.10 -7.35 -5.60
N GLU A 418 -17.08 -6.64 -6.17
CA GLU A 418 -18.03 -7.18 -7.13
C GLU A 418 -17.49 -7.30 -8.57
N SER A 419 -16.33 -6.72 -8.88
CA SER A 419 -15.78 -6.80 -10.23
C SER A 419 -15.36 -8.20 -10.64
N ASP A 420 -15.37 -8.47 -11.94
CA ASP A 420 -14.89 -9.74 -12.49
C ASP A 420 -13.38 -9.87 -12.30
N VAL A 421 -12.64 -8.80 -12.59
CA VAL A 421 -11.20 -8.69 -12.32
C VAL A 421 -10.94 -7.46 -11.46
N PHE A 422 -10.22 -7.66 -10.36
CA PHE A 422 -9.71 -6.55 -9.55
C PHE A 422 -8.24 -6.32 -9.87
N VAL A 423 -7.84 -5.06 -10.01
CA VAL A 423 -6.46 -4.66 -10.32
C VAL A 423 -6.04 -3.58 -9.34
N SER A 424 -4.79 -3.62 -8.89
CA SER A 424 -4.18 -2.51 -8.15
C SER A 424 -2.95 -1.98 -8.90
N ASN A 425 -2.61 -0.71 -8.75
CA ASN A 425 -1.31 -0.19 -9.21
C ASN A 425 -0.21 -0.26 -8.14
N ASN A 426 -0.61 -0.54 -6.89
CA ASN A 426 0.22 -0.62 -5.70
C ASN A 426 -0.44 -1.53 -4.65
N ASN A 427 0.36 -2.29 -3.90
CA ASN A 427 -0.14 -3.23 -2.89
C ASN A 427 -0.41 -2.56 -1.53
N GLY A 428 -1.34 -1.60 -1.50
CA GLY A 428 -1.76 -0.88 -0.29
C GLY A 428 -2.83 -1.61 0.53
N ASN A 429 -3.30 -0.98 1.61
CA ASN A 429 -4.24 -1.59 2.57
C ASN A 429 -5.57 -2.06 1.95
N MET A 430 -6.15 -1.26 1.04
CA MET A 430 -7.38 -1.65 0.33
C MET A 430 -7.14 -2.83 -0.62
N ALA A 431 -6.03 -2.81 -1.37
CA ALA A 431 -5.67 -3.88 -2.28
C ALA A 431 -5.48 -5.21 -1.53
N ARG A 432 -4.79 -5.20 -0.39
CA ARG A 432 -4.64 -6.37 0.50
C ARG A 432 -5.99 -6.89 0.97
N MET A 433 -6.85 -6.01 1.50
CA MET A 433 -8.16 -6.40 2.03
C MET A 433 -9.06 -7.03 0.96
N LEU A 434 -9.07 -6.45 -0.25
CA LEU A 434 -9.82 -6.98 -1.39
C LEU A 434 -9.22 -8.30 -1.89
N ALA A 435 -7.90 -8.43 -1.96
CA ALA A 435 -7.26 -9.68 -2.35
C ALA A 435 -7.65 -10.83 -1.42
N GLY A 436 -7.58 -10.65 -0.09
CA GLY A 436 -7.99 -11.70 0.84
C GLY A 436 -9.47 -12.04 0.75
N ARG A 437 -10.33 -11.02 0.59
CA ARG A 437 -11.79 -11.21 0.44
C ARG A 437 -12.14 -11.97 -0.84
N ARG A 438 -11.56 -11.56 -1.96
CA ARG A 438 -11.79 -12.19 -3.28
C ARG A 438 -11.26 -13.61 -3.33
N ARG A 439 -10.15 -13.91 -2.64
CA ARG A 439 -9.68 -15.30 -2.38
C ARG A 439 -10.69 -16.09 -1.56
N TYR A 440 -11.18 -15.51 -0.47
CA TYR A 440 -12.07 -16.22 0.45
C TYR A 440 -13.41 -16.64 -0.18
N PHE A 441 -14.05 -15.77 -0.97
CA PHE A 441 -15.37 -16.10 -1.52
C PHE A 441 -15.31 -17.02 -2.75
N ASP A 442 -14.45 -16.74 -3.74
CA ASP A 442 -14.46 -17.53 -4.99
C ASP A 442 -13.10 -17.54 -5.72
N HIS A 443 -11.99 -17.17 -5.07
CA HIS A 443 -10.72 -16.91 -5.77
C HIS A 443 -10.88 -16.05 -7.04
N LYS A 444 -11.66 -14.97 -6.95
CA LYS A 444 -11.88 -14.09 -8.11
C LYS A 444 -10.55 -13.46 -8.57
N PRO A 445 -10.28 -13.35 -9.88
CA PRO A 445 -9.04 -12.81 -10.40
C PRO A 445 -8.67 -11.46 -9.75
N THR A 446 -7.43 -11.40 -9.26
CA THR A 446 -6.92 -10.26 -8.50
C THR A 446 -5.50 -9.97 -8.93
N ILE A 447 -5.35 -9.02 -9.83
CA ILE A 447 -4.08 -8.68 -10.47
C ILE A 447 -3.37 -7.62 -9.65
N ARG A 448 -2.16 -7.96 -9.22
CA ARG A 448 -1.23 -7.02 -8.59
C ARG A 448 0.04 -6.93 -9.45
N PRO A 449 0.70 -5.77 -9.54
CA PRO A 449 1.90 -5.65 -10.36
C PRO A 449 3.08 -6.33 -9.65
N ASN A 450 3.80 -7.19 -10.36
CA ASN A 450 5.15 -7.63 -9.96
C ASN A 450 6.16 -6.51 -10.20
N THR A 451 6.00 -5.40 -9.49
CA THR A 451 6.72 -4.14 -9.70
C THR A 451 8.24 -4.34 -9.80
N LYS A 452 8.82 -5.23 -8.99
CA LYS A 452 10.25 -5.54 -9.03
C LYS A 452 10.72 -6.02 -10.42
N LYS A 453 9.93 -6.87 -11.09
CA LYS A 453 10.23 -7.35 -12.46
C LYS A 453 9.77 -6.34 -13.52
N LEU A 454 8.58 -5.76 -13.34
CA LEU A 454 7.97 -4.89 -14.35
C LEU A 454 8.71 -3.55 -14.52
N ASN A 455 9.31 -3.00 -13.47
CA ASN A 455 9.89 -1.65 -13.53
C ASN A 455 11.02 -1.53 -14.57
N ASN A 456 11.89 -2.54 -14.70
CA ASN A 456 12.94 -2.53 -15.71
C ASN A 456 12.36 -2.68 -17.13
N LEU A 457 11.30 -3.46 -17.30
CA LEU A 457 10.63 -3.67 -18.58
C LEU A 457 9.94 -2.38 -19.05
N LEU A 458 9.20 -1.71 -18.16
CA LEU A 458 8.49 -0.46 -18.45
C LEU A 458 9.44 0.68 -18.84
N LEU A 459 10.62 0.75 -18.23
CA LEU A 459 11.65 1.74 -18.57
C LEU A 459 12.26 1.51 -19.96
N ARG A 460 12.40 0.26 -20.39
CA ARG A 460 13.01 -0.11 -21.68
C ARG A 460 11.98 -0.41 -22.77
N ARG A 461 10.70 -0.11 -22.55
CA ARG A 461 9.59 -0.45 -23.46
C ARG A 461 9.80 0.04 -24.89
N ASN A 462 10.42 1.20 -25.07
CA ASN A 462 10.70 1.78 -26.39
C ASN A 462 11.84 1.10 -27.16
N ASN A 463 12.54 0.13 -26.55
CA ASN A 463 13.67 -0.59 -27.15
C ASN A 463 13.27 -1.99 -27.64
N MET A 464 11.97 -2.32 -27.64
CA MET A 464 11.45 -3.64 -28.02
C MET A 464 10.12 -3.51 -28.78
N THR A 465 9.71 -4.57 -29.47
CA THR A 465 8.37 -4.60 -30.09
C THR A 465 7.28 -4.79 -29.04
N TRP A 466 6.02 -4.52 -29.41
CA TRP A 466 4.89 -4.75 -28.53
C TRP A 466 4.74 -6.23 -28.16
N GLU A 467 4.95 -7.13 -29.11
CA GLU A 467 4.83 -8.58 -28.91
C GLU A 467 5.85 -9.08 -27.89
N GLU A 468 7.09 -8.58 -28.01
CA GLU A 468 8.16 -8.87 -27.06
C GLU A 468 7.82 -8.32 -25.67
N PHE A 469 7.42 -7.04 -25.58
CA PHE A 469 7.00 -6.41 -24.34
C PHE A 469 5.87 -7.19 -23.67
N ALA A 470 4.80 -7.48 -24.41
CA ALA A 470 3.63 -8.19 -23.89
C ALA A 470 3.97 -9.62 -23.43
N SER A 471 4.86 -10.31 -24.14
CA SER A 471 5.37 -11.63 -23.72
C SER A 471 6.13 -11.53 -22.38
N GLN A 472 7.01 -10.54 -22.22
CA GLN A 472 7.80 -10.34 -21.00
C GLN A 472 6.94 -9.88 -19.81
N ILE A 473 5.92 -9.04 -20.04
CA ILE A 473 4.93 -8.66 -19.01
C ILE A 473 4.19 -9.90 -18.52
N ARG A 474 3.64 -10.72 -19.43
CA ARG A 474 2.91 -11.95 -19.08
C ARG A 474 3.77 -12.90 -18.26
N THR A 475 5.01 -13.13 -18.69
CA THR A 475 5.99 -13.97 -17.97
C THR A 475 6.30 -13.41 -16.59
N SER A 476 6.45 -12.09 -16.47
CA SER A 476 6.75 -11.43 -15.19
C SER A 476 5.58 -11.45 -14.21
N GLN A 477 4.34 -11.53 -14.72
CA GLN A 477 3.11 -11.53 -13.94
C GLN A 477 2.66 -12.91 -13.46
N ILE A 478 3.33 -14.00 -13.85
CA ILE A 478 3.06 -15.34 -13.29
C ILE A 478 3.21 -15.29 -11.76
N GLY A 479 2.17 -15.72 -11.04
CA GLY A 479 2.11 -15.65 -9.58
C GLY A 479 1.73 -14.28 -9.01
N PHE A 480 1.08 -13.41 -9.81
CA PHE A 480 0.58 -12.10 -9.36
C PHE A 480 -0.85 -11.82 -9.88
N MET A 481 -1.59 -12.89 -10.21
CA MET A 481 -2.91 -12.84 -10.86
C MET A 481 -4.07 -13.23 -9.92
N GLY A 482 -3.80 -13.55 -8.65
CA GLY A 482 -4.81 -13.96 -7.67
C GLY A 482 -5.02 -15.47 -7.56
N GLU A 483 -4.15 -16.27 -8.17
CA GLU A 483 -4.29 -17.73 -8.22
C GLU A 483 -4.21 -18.38 -6.82
N PRO A 484 -4.90 -19.50 -6.56
CA PRO A 484 -4.92 -20.14 -5.25
C PRO A 484 -3.52 -20.50 -4.68
N MET A 485 -2.60 -20.95 -5.54
CA MET A 485 -1.24 -21.35 -5.14
C MET A 485 -0.20 -20.22 -5.24
N GLU A 486 -0.64 -18.97 -5.31
CA GLU A 486 0.24 -17.82 -5.48
C GLU A 486 1.20 -17.60 -4.30
N VAL A 487 0.72 -17.85 -3.08
CA VAL A 487 1.49 -17.64 -1.84
C VAL A 487 1.55 -18.95 -1.08
N LYS A 488 2.77 -19.33 -0.66
CA LYS A 488 2.96 -20.54 0.16
C LYS A 488 2.22 -20.40 1.50
N PRO A 489 1.51 -21.44 1.97
CA PRO A 489 0.89 -21.42 3.29
C PRO A 489 1.88 -20.99 4.38
N GLY A 490 1.44 -20.08 5.26
CA GLY A 490 2.26 -19.55 6.35
C GLY A 490 3.24 -18.42 5.95
N ARG A 491 3.30 -18.04 4.66
CA ARG A 491 3.96 -16.81 4.20
C ARG A 491 2.91 -15.75 3.83
N GLY A 492 3.30 -14.47 3.94
CA GLY A 492 2.46 -13.33 3.58
C GLY A 492 1.60 -12.78 4.73
N GLU A 493 0.96 -11.65 4.46
CA GLU A 493 0.06 -10.98 5.43
C GLU A 493 -1.34 -11.60 5.39
N PHE A 494 -1.92 -11.87 6.57
CA PHE A 494 -3.21 -12.58 6.71
C PHE A 494 -4.35 -11.94 5.90
N HIS A 495 -4.45 -10.60 5.91
CA HIS A 495 -5.55 -9.90 5.24
C HIS A 495 -5.46 -9.98 3.71
N GLU A 496 -4.28 -10.22 3.15
CA GLU A 496 -4.07 -10.47 1.72
C GLU A 496 -4.21 -11.96 1.38
N ASN A 497 -3.77 -12.84 2.30
CA ASN A 497 -3.70 -14.29 2.11
C ASN A 497 -4.25 -15.03 3.34
N PRO A 498 -5.59 -15.18 3.46
CA PRO A 498 -6.23 -15.84 4.61
C PRO A 498 -6.19 -17.37 4.46
N THR A 499 -5.01 -17.97 4.28
CA THR A 499 -4.86 -19.39 3.92
C THR A 499 -5.49 -20.35 4.92
N ALA A 500 -5.55 -19.98 6.20
CA ALA A 500 -6.21 -20.77 7.24
C ALA A 500 -7.74 -20.90 7.05
N CYS A 501 -8.31 -20.13 6.13
CA CYS A 501 -9.74 -20.03 5.87
C CYS A 501 -10.09 -20.37 4.42
N ILE A 502 -9.16 -20.97 3.68
CA ILE A 502 -9.34 -21.41 2.30
C ILE A 502 -9.15 -22.92 2.30
N CYS A 503 -10.19 -23.64 1.88
CA CYS A 503 -10.17 -25.09 1.75
C CYS A 503 -10.15 -25.46 0.27
N ALA A 504 -9.56 -26.61 -0.04
CA ALA A 504 -9.58 -27.21 -1.37
C ALA A 504 -10.57 -28.36 -1.39
N ASP A 505 -11.25 -28.55 -2.52
CA ASP A 505 -12.15 -29.67 -2.72
C ASP A 505 -11.38 -30.99 -2.88
N SER A 506 -11.97 -32.09 -2.41
CA SER A 506 -11.35 -33.42 -2.39
C SER A 506 -11.02 -34.00 -3.76
N GLU A 507 -11.55 -33.47 -4.86
CA GLU A 507 -11.25 -33.91 -6.23
C GLU A 507 -9.80 -33.57 -6.68
N MET A 508 -9.06 -32.78 -5.90
CA MET A 508 -7.64 -32.49 -6.14
C MET A 508 -6.70 -33.63 -5.69
N ASP A 509 -7.22 -34.64 -4.98
CA ASP A 509 -6.41 -35.64 -4.28
C ASP A 509 -5.79 -36.72 -5.20
N THR A 510 -6.19 -36.79 -6.48
CA THR A 510 -5.59 -37.75 -7.44
C THR A 510 -4.26 -37.28 -8.05
N GLY A 511 -3.76 -36.08 -7.72
CA GLY A 511 -2.50 -35.55 -8.27
C GLY A 511 -1.49 -34.98 -7.26
N ALA A 512 -1.92 -34.69 -6.02
CA ALA A 512 -1.08 -34.03 -5.01
C ALA A 512 -0.62 -34.97 -3.87
N ALA A 513 -1.24 -36.15 -3.71
CA ALA A 513 -0.97 -37.08 -2.62
C ALA A 513 0.48 -37.61 -2.56
N THR A 514 1.23 -37.56 -3.67
CA THR A 514 2.61 -38.06 -3.71
C THR A 514 3.64 -37.13 -3.04
N ILE A 515 3.28 -35.86 -2.75
CA ILE A 515 4.23 -34.88 -2.19
C ILE A 515 3.99 -34.62 -0.69
N SER A 516 2.74 -34.77 -0.21
CA SER A 516 2.40 -34.50 1.20
C SER A 516 2.80 -35.62 2.15
N ALA A 517 2.75 -36.89 1.73
CA ALA A 517 2.94 -38.03 2.63
C ALA A 517 4.41 -38.36 2.99
N ARG A 518 5.40 -37.70 2.38
CA ARG A 518 6.83 -38.00 2.59
C ARG A 518 7.58 -37.05 3.52
N ARG A 519 6.94 -36.03 4.10
CA ARG A 519 7.63 -35.02 4.93
C ARG A 519 7.31 -35.05 6.42
N ASP A 520 6.43 -35.94 6.88
CA ASP A 520 6.03 -36.00 8.29
C ASP A 520 6.87 -36.96 9.14
N MET A 521 8.03 -37.40 8.63
CA MET A 521 9.06 -38.07 9.43
C MET A 521 10.42 -37.47 9.12
N GLY A 522 10.83 -36.49 9.94
CA GLY A 522 12.11 -35.82 9.82
C GLY A 522 12.22 -34.67 10.80
N GLU A 523 12.45 -35.01 12.06
CA GLU A 523 13.00 -34.10 13.07
C GLU A 523 14.31 -33.52 12.52
N VAL A 524 14.36 -32.21 12.26
CA VAL A 524 15.62 -31.53 11.93
C VAL A 524 15.69 -30.15 12.58
N THR A 525 16.78 -30.05 13.31
CA THR A 525 17.46 -28.96 13.98
C THR A 525 17.76 -27.72 13.14
N ASP A 526 18.09 -26.67 13.88
CA ASP A 526 18.51 -25.33 13.46
C ASP A 526 19.53 -25.30 12.31
N GLY A 527 19.35 -24.35 11.39
CA GLY A 527 20.18 -24.18 10.20
C GLY A 527 19.79 -22.93 9.42
N GLN A 528 20.51 -21.84 9.68
CA GLN A 528 20.41 -20.54 9.01
C GLN A 528 20.54 -20.65 7.48
N VAL A 529 19.49 -20.24 6.77
CA VAL A 529 19.60 -19.65 5.42
C VAL A 529 18.64 -18.46 5.38
N GLY A 530 19.21 -17.27 5.51
CA GLY A 530 18.49 -16.00 5.40
C GLY A 530 18.21 -15.68 3.94
N GLU A 531 16.97 -15.89 3.51
CA GLU A 531 16.37 -15.11 2.44
C GLU A 531 15.48 -14.06 3.10
N GLU A 532 16.05 -12.87 3.32
CA GLU A 532 15.28 -11.68 3.65
C GLU A 532 14.43 -11.30 2.43
N GLU A 533 13.23 -11.87 2.32
CA GLU A 533 12.11 -11.14 1.75
C GLU A 533 11.94 -9.91 2.63
N GLN A 534 12.53 -8.79 2.18
CA GLN A 534 12.41 -7.51 2.84
C GLN A 534 10.94 -7.08 2.74
N GLU A 535 10.19 -7.58 3.73
CA GLU A 535 8.82 -7.24 4.08
C GLU A 535 8.70 -5.73 3.93
N TRP A 536 7.66 -5.29 3.21
CA TRP A 536 7.31 -3.87 3.16
C TRP A 536 7.44 -3.32 4.56
N SER A 537 8.32 -2.34 4.77
CA SER A 537 8.61 -1.87 6.10
C SER A 537 7.36 -1.16 6.62
N ASP A 538 6.45 -1.93 7.22
CA ASP A 538 5.25 -1.48 7.94
C ASP A 538 5.64 -0.57 9.13
N THR A 539 6.94 -0.35 9.34
CA THR A 539 7.54 0.69 10.18
C THR A 539 7.30 2.12 9.70
N GLU A 540 6.82 2.37 8.48
CA GLU A 540 6.72 3.75 7.97
C GLU A 540 5.32 4.38 7.89
N TYR A 541 4.24 3.63 8.16
CA TYR A 541 2.96 4.25 8.55
C TYR A 541 2.94 4.55 10.05
N THR A 542 4.05 5.09 10.56
CA THR A 542 4.09 5.66 11.91
C THR A 542 3.44 7.04 11.88
N GLU A 543 2.10 7.07 11.91
CA GLU A 543 1.37 8.25 12.36
C GLU A 543 1.57 8.38 13.87
N ASN A 544 2.69 8.99 14.26
CA ASN A 544 2.91 9.54 15.60
C ASN A 544 3.72 10.83 15.48
N GLU A 545 2.98 11.93 15.58
CA GLU A 545 3.31 13.25 16.14
C GLU A 545 2.74 14.31 15.21
N LEU A 546 1.60 14.86 15.62
CA LEU A 546 1.24 16.28 15.53
C LEU A 546 -0.14 16.41 16.21
N GLU A 547 -0.12 16.57 17.54
CA GLU A 547 -1.08 17.49 18.16
C GLU A 547 -0.75 18.86 17.57
N ILE A 548 -1.58 19.34 16.65
CA ILE A 548 -1.62 20.76 16.33
C ILE A 548 -2.52 21.35 17.42
N GLN A 549 -1.93 22.22 18.24
CA GLN A 549 -2.64 23.14 19.13
C GLN A 549 -3.72 23.91 18.37
#